data_AF-A0AAW1K5A1-F1
#
_entry.id   AF-A0AAW1K5A1-F1
#
_cell.length_a   1.000
_cell.length_b   1.000
_cell.length_c   1.000
_cell.angle_alpha   90.00
_cell.angle_beta   90.00
_cell.angle_gamma   90.00
#
_symmetry.space_group_name_H-M   'P 1'
#
loop_
_entity.id
_entity.type
_entity.pdbx_description
1 polymer ?
#
loop_
_entity_poly.entity_id
_entity_poly.type
_entity_poly.pdbx_seq_one_letter_code
_entity_poly.pdbx_strand_id
1 'polypeptide(L)'
;MMNLINAVKGSVGLRDGKLVFGLEGNSFKDLPWGALDDVVMGGVSQSTFVIDPKGGEEGGPTGIFRGNVSTANNGGFTSTRTKNFSSPEDLSAYDGLELRLKGDGHRYKLIVRTSSDWDTVGYTASFDTVEGQWQLIKLPFSSLRPIFRARTVPDAPPFDATNINSLQLMYSKFEYDGKLNPTFTEGPFELPLSTIRAYIQEPISPRFVHVSSAGVTRPDRPGLDLTKQPPAVRLNKELDFILTYKLKGEDVLRESGIPYTIVRPCALTEEPAGADLIFDQGDNITGKISREEVARICVAALGSPDARDKTFEVKSVVPFSEPFTVDPENPPPEKDYDVYFKTLKEGITGKELLEAVPLKA
;
A
#
# COMPACT_ATOMS: atom_id res chain seq x y z
N MET A 1 -11.64 4.91 16.50
CA MET A 1 -11.05 4.62 15.18
C MET A 1 -9.74 5.34 14.94
N MET A 2 -9.67 6.68 15.06
CA MET A 2 -8.44 7.45 14.77
C MET A 2 -7.16 6.89 15.43
N ASN A 3 -7.20 6.62 16.74
CA ASN A 3 -6.05 6.05 17.45
C ASN A 3 -5.65 4.66 16.92
N LEU A 4 -6.63 3.85 16.51
CA LEU A 4 -6.37 2.54 15.92
C LEU A 4 -5.69 2.67 14.56
N ILE A 5 -6.21 3.52 13.67
CA ILE A 5 -5.58 3.79 12.37
C ILE A 5 -4.15 4.31 12.57
N ASN A 6 -3.93 5.25 13.49
CA ASN A 6 -2.59 5.74 13.79
C ASN A 6 -1.65 4.65 14.32
N ALA A 7 -2.16 3.69 15.09
CA ALA A 7 -1.38 2.58 15.61
C ALA A 7 -1.02 1.53 14.54
N VAL A 8 -1.87 1.33 13.52
CA VAL A 8 -1.70 0.24 12.53
C VAL A 8 -1.22 0.71 11.16
N LYS A 9 -1.38 2.00 10.79
CA LYS A 9 -1.08 2.49 9.43
C LYS A 9 0.35 2.21 8.95
N GLY A 10 1.30 2.05 9.88
CA GLY A 10 2.68 1.71 9.55
C GLY A 10 2.90 0.24 9.17
N SER A 11 2.01 -0.67 9.57
CA SER A 11 2.17 -2.13 9.41
C SER A 11 1.17 -2.79 8.47
N VAL A 12 0.11 -2.09 8.07
CA VAL A 12 -0.93 -2.66 7.18
C VAL A 12 -0.75 -2.28 5.71
N GLY A 13 0.16 -1.35 5.42
CA GLY A 13 0.39 -0.86 4.07
C GLY A 13 -0.66 0.15 3.61
N LEU A 14 -0.26 1.01 2.66
CA LEU A 14 -1.09 2.07 2.10
C LEU A 14 -1.24 1.84 0.59
N ARG A 15 -2.39 2.21 0.03
CA ARG A 15 -2.71 2.07 -1.39
C ARG A 15 -1.68 2.75 -2.28
N ASP A 16 -1.32 3.99 -1.94
CA ASP A 16 -0.36 4.81 -2.70
C ASP A 16 1.10 4.52 -2.29
N GLY A 17 1.33 3.49 -1.49
CA GLY A 17 2.67 3.16 -1.02
C GLY A 17 3.18 4.03 0.14
N LYS A 18 4.40 3.76 0.59
CA LYS A 18 5.10 4.57 1.60
C LYS A 18 6.27 5.30 0.97
N LEU A 19 6.31 6.63 1.09
CA LEU A 19 7.42 7.44 0.59
C LEU A 19 8.71 7.18 1.40
N VAL A 20 9.78 6.81 0.69
CA VAL A 20 11.13 6.65 1.25
C VAL A 20 12.01 7.85 0.92
N PHE A 21 11.91 8.36 -0.31
CA PHE A 21 12.62 9.54 -0.80
C PHE A 21 11.77 10.27 -1.84
N GLY A 22 11.77 11.60 -1.85
CA GLY A 22 11.13 12.42 -2.88
C GLY A 22 10.04 13.35 -2.34
N LEU A 23 9.20 13.88 -3.25
CA LEU A 23 8.10 14.79 -2.91
C LEU A 23 6.79 14.03 -2.62
N GLU A 24 6.08 14.43 -1.56
CA GLU A 24 4.70 14.04 -1.29
C GLU A 24 3.91 15.24 -0.77
N GLY A 25 2.89 15.64 -1.55
CA GLY A 25 2.20 16.91 -1.34
C GLY A 25 3.17 18.09 -1.39
N ASN A 26 3.21 18.85 -0.30
CA ASN A 26 4.10 20.02 -0.16
C ASN A 26 5.40 19.72 0.62
N SER A 27 5.66 18.45 0.96
CA SER A 27 6.84 18.04 1.75
C SER A 27 7.79 17.20 0.92
N PHE A 28 9.09 17.49 1.02
CA PHE A 28 10.15 16.71 0.39
C PHE A 28 10.92 15.91 1.45
N LYS A 29 10.90 14.58 1.33
CA LYS A 29 11.67 13.65 2.16
C LYS A 29 13.03 13.42 1.50
N ASP A 30 14.04 14.14 1.96
CA ASP A 30 15.43 13.94 1.54
C ASP A 30 16.12 12.84 2.35
N LEU A 31 17.21 12.28 1.81
CA LEU A 31 18.09 11.33 2.48
C LEU A 31 19.54 11.84 2.39
N PRO A 32 20.36 11.68 3.44
CA PRO A 32 21.75 12.14 3.42
C PRO A 32 22.63 11.19 2.58
N TRP A 33 22.80 11.50 1.31
CA TRP A 33 23.61 10.73 0.37
C TRP A 33 25.11 11.05 0.46
N GLY A 34 25.96 10.05 0.23
CA GLY A 34 27.41 10.20 0.19
C GLY A 34 28.05 9.28 -0.87
N ALA A 35 29.07 9.79 -1.55
CA ALA A 35 29.78 9.05 -2.59
C ALA A 35 30.56 7.86 -2.00
N LEU A 36 30.55 6.75 -2.74
CA LEU A 36 31.30 5.52 -2.48
C LEU A 36 31.79 4.97 -3.82
N ASP A 37 32.69 5.72 -4.45
CA ASP A 37 33.21 5.44 -5.80
C ASP A 37 34.44 4.52 -5.76
N ASP A 38 34.93 4.13 -6.95
CA ASP A 38 36.08 3.25 -7.12
C ASP A 38 37.44 3.78 -6.61
N VAL A 39 37.51 5.04 -6.16
CA VAL A 39 38.71 5.62 -5.51
C VAL A 39 39.16 4.81 -4.30
N VAL A 40 38.22 4.11 -3.62
CA VAL A 40 38.55 3.17 -2.54
C VAL A 40 39.43 1.99 -2.98
N MET A 41 39.49 1.73 -4.28
CA MET A 41 40.29 0.69 -4.93
C MET A 41 41.43 1.30 -5.79
N GLY A 42 41.64 2.63 -5.74
CA GLY A 42 42.63 3.34 -6.54
C GLY A 42 42.13 3.87 -7.89
N GLY A 43 40.83 3.70 -8.19
CA GLY A 43 40.17 4.27 -9.36
C GLY A 43 40.10 5.81 -9.33
N VAL A 44 39.57 6.39 -10.40
CA VAL A 44 39.48 7.85 -10.59
C VAL A 44 38.06 8.31 -10.94
N SER A 45 37.06 7.45 -10.74
CA SER A 45 35.67 7.82 -10.91
C SER A 45 35.21 8.74 -9.79
N GLN A 46 34.24 9.60 -10.08
CA GLN A 46 33.68 10.53 -9.11
C GLN A 46 32.19 10.66 -9.33
N SER A 47 31.41 10.62 -8.25
CA SER A 47 29.99 10.91 -8.27
C SER A 47 29.53 11.77 -7.10
N THR A 48 28.31 12.26 -7.24
CA THR A 48 27.60 12.99 -6.20
C THR A 48 26.10 12.75 -6.34
N PHE A 49 25.37 13.07 -5.27
CA PHE A 49 23.92 13.14 -5.29
C PHE A 49 23.49 14.51 -4.78
N VAL A 50 22.76 15.27 -5.61
CA VAL A 50 22.33 16.63 -5.29
C VAL A 50 20.84 16.78 -5.51
N ILE A 51 20.18 17.66 -4.75
CA ILE A 51 18.78 17.99 -4.99
C ILE A 51 18.70 19.20 -5.92
N ASP A 52 18.05 19.03 -7.07
CA ASP A 52 17.60 20.13 -7.90
C ASP A 52 16.14 20.48 -7.53
N PRO A 53 15.86 21.68 -7.01
CA PRO A 53 14.52 22.07 -6.57
C PRO A 53 13.49 22.20 -7.69
N LYS A 54 13.91 22.22 -8.96
CA LYS A 54 13.02 22.45 -10.12
C LYS A 54 13.22 21.43 -11.26
N GLY A 55 14.10 20.45 -11.08
CA GLY A 55 14.47 19.48 -12.10
C GLY A 55 13.51 18.30 -12.27
N GLY A 56 12.49 18.20 -11.42
CA GLY A 56 11.52 17.11 -11.47
C GLY A 56 10.58 17.17 -12.67
N GLU A 57 9.91 16.04 -12.92
CA GLU A 57 9.00 15.86 -14.06
C GLU A 57 7.94 16.96 -14.17
N GLU A 58 7.38 17.36 -13.03
CA GLU A 58 6.35 18.41 -12.92
C GLU A 58 6.93 19.76 -12.43
N GLY A 59 8.24 19.95 -12.53
CA GLY A 59 8.93 21.18 -12.11
C GLY A 59 9.18 21.30 -10.59
N GLY A 60 8.99 20.21 -9.84
CA GLY A 60 9.30 20.10 -8.41
C GLY A 60 10.74 19.63 -8.11
N PRO A 61 11.08 19.43 -6.82
CA PRO A 61 12.39 18.93 -6.41
C PRO A 61 12.64 17.50 -6.89
N THR A 62 13.90 17.20 -7.21
CA THR A 62 14.36 15.88 -7.68
C THR A 62 15.81 15.67 -7.31
N GLY A 63 16.14 14.45 -6.89
CA GLY A 63 17.52 14.06 -6.65
C GLY A 63 18.24 13.76 -7.96
N ILE A 64 19.51 14.09 -8.06
CA ILE A 64 20.32 13.88 -9.26
C ILE A 64 21.55 13.08 -8.85
N PHE A 65 21.56 11.80 -9.19
CA PHE A 65 22.77 10.98 -9.11
C PHE A 65 23.59 11.19 -10.38
N ARG A 66 24.75 11.83 -10.27
CA ARG A 66 25.58 12.14 -11.44
C ARG A 66 27.06 12.02 -11.14
N GLY A 67 27.86 11.92 -12.18
CA GLY A 67 29.30 11.82 -12.04
C GLY A 67 29.99 11.53 -13.35
N ASN A 68 31.26 11.17 -13.25
CA ASN A 68 32.08 10.69 -14.35
C ASN A 68 32.71 9.35 -13.97
N VAL A 69 32.43 8.30 -14.75
CA VAL A 69 32.97 6.95 -14.50
C VAL A 69 34.15 6.66 -15.43
N SER A 70 35.20 6.04 -14.90
CA SER A 70 36.39 5.63 -15.64
C SER A 70 36.86 4.26 -15.18
N THR A 71 37.38 3.48 -16.12
CA THR A 71 38.02 2.18 -15.90
C THR A 71 39.52 2.27 -15.66
N ALA A 72 40.09 3.49 -15.68
CA ALA A 72 41.48 3.72 -15.32
C ALA A 72 41.76 3.26 -13.88
N ASN A 73 42.99 2.80 -13.64
CA ASN A 73 43.47 2.30 -12.35
C ASN A 73 42.60 1.19 -11.72
N ASN A 74 42.11 0.26 -12.55
CA ASN A 74 41.19 -0.82 -12.13
C ASN A 74 39.85 -0.32 -11.58
N GLY A 75 39.47 0.90 -11.94
CA GLY A 75 38.16 1.46 -11.63
C GLY A 75 37.03 0.86 -12.47
N GLY A 76 35.95 1.60 -12.57
CA GLY A 76 34.80 1.29 -13.40
C GLY A 76 33.50 1.26 -12.60
N PHE A 77 33.41 1.98 -11.48
CA PHE A 77 32.13 2.22 -10.84
C PHE A 77 32.04 3.55 -10.11
N THR A 78 30.84 4.09 -10.11
CA THR A 78 30.41 5.17 -9.24
C THR A 78 29.24 4.71 -8.39
N SER A 79 29.14 5.25 -7.19
CA SER A 79 28.01 4.93 -6.34
C SER A 79 27.75 6.00 -5.29
N THR A 80 26.49 6.15 -4.93
CA THR A 80 26.06 6.97 -3.80
C THR A 80 25.22 6.14 -2.85
N ARG A 81 25.53 6.22 -1.55
CA ARG A 81 24.86 5.51 -0.48
C ARG A 81 24.33 6.51 0.53
N THR A 82 23.11 6.31 1.02
CA THR A 82 22.58 7.10 2.14
C THR A 82 23.37 6.78 3.42
N LYS A 83 23.49 7.73 4.36
CA LYS A 83 23.74 7.33 5.75
C LYS A 83 22.67 6.33 6.17
N ASN A 84 22.99 5.51 7.17
CA ASN A 84 21.96 4.70 7.79
C ASN A 84 20.82 5.61 8.24
N PHE A 85 19.59 5.16 8.03
CA PHE A 85 18.41 5.83 8.52
C PHE A 85 18.50 5.94 10.04
N SER A 86 17.95 7.03 10.61
CA SER A 86 17.96 7.26 12.05
C SER A 86 17.25 6.13 12.81
N SER A 87 16.22 5.55 12.19
CA SER A 87 15.59 4.29 12.56
C SER A 87 15.46 3.44 11.29
N PRO A 88 15.68 2.12 11.36
CA PRO A 88 15.39 1.24 10.23
C PRO A 88 13.94 1.41 9.76
N GLU A 89 13.75 1.41 8.44
CA GLU A 89 12.43 1.49 7.84
C GLU A 89 11.83 0.09 7.75
N ASP A 90 10.69 -0.11 8.40
CA ASP A 90 9.84 -1.28 8.21
C ASP A 90 8.95 -1.06 6.97
N LEU A 91 9.18 -1.89 5.95
CA LEU A 91 8.41 -1.96 4.70
C LEU A 91 7.82 -3.38 4.50
N SER A 92 7.70 -4.19 5.54
CA SER A 92 7.19 -5.56 5.46
C SER A 92 5.73 -5.69 4.99
N ALA A 93 4.97 -4.59 5.05
CA ALA A 93 3.61 -4.50 4.52
C ALA A 93 3.54 -4.31 2.98
N TYR A 94 4.69 -4.21 2.31
CA TYR A 94 4.81 -3.91 0.88
C TYR A 94 5.55 -5.03 0.15
N ASP A 95 5.37 -5.09 -1.18
CA ASP A 95 5.91 -6.16 -2.03
C ASP A 95 7.22 -5.75 -2.72
N GLY A 96 7.55 -4.47 -2.74
CA GLY A 96 8.79 -3.98 -3.33
C GLY A 96 8.97 -2.46 -3.23
N LEU A 97 10.02 -1.98 -3.89
CA LEU A 97 10.28 -0.55 -4.10
C LEU A 97 10.00 -0.17 -5.55
N GLU A 98 9.44 1.01 -5.74
CA GLU A 98 9.29 1.66 -7.04
C GLU A 98 10.08 2.96 -7.09
N LEU A 99 10.73 3.21 -8.23
CA LEU A 99 11.55 4.39 -8.47
C LEU A 99 10.97 5.17 -9.63
N ARG A 100 10.59 6.44 -9.42
CA ARG A 100 10.28 7.37 -10.50
C ARG A 100 11.55 8.12 -10.87
N LEU A 101 12.07 7.91 -12.08
CA LEU A 101 13.34 8.48 -12.53
C LEU A 101 13.30 8.87 -14.00
N LYS A 102 14.22 9.73 -14.44
CA LYS A 102 14.45 10.04 -15.84
C LYS A 102 15.67 9.25 -16.32
N GLY A 103 15.47 8.36 -17.27
CA GLY A 103 16.53 7.49 -17.76
C GLY A 103 17.56 8.21 -18.63
N ASP A 104 18.76 7.65 -18.67
CA ASP A 104 19.89 8.14 -19.47
C ASP A 104 20.48 7.04 -20.38
N GLY A 105 19.79 5.90 -20.50
CA GLY A 105 20.21 4.77 -21.35
C GLY A 105 21.10 3.77 -20.63
N HIS A 106 21.51 4.04 -19.39
CA HIS A 106 22.35 3.14 -18.62
C HIS A 106 21.54 2.18 -17.74
N ARG A 107 22.20 1.06 -17.43
CA ARG A 107 21.78 0.08 -16.45
C ARG A 107 22.45 0.37 -15.11
N TYR A 108 21.60 0.48 -14.09
CA TYR A 108 21.98 0.80 -12.71
C TYR A 108 21.66 -0.35 -11.78
N LYS A 109 22.13 -0.22 -10.54
CA LYS A 109 21.74 -1.09 -9.42
C LYS A 109 21.15 -0.26 -8.30
N LEU A 110 20.05 -0.76 -7.74
CA LEU A 110 19.63 -0.42 -6.38
C LEU A 110 20.19 -1.48 -5.44
N ILE A 111 20.85 -1.04 -4.36
CA ILE A 111 21.35 -1.88 -3.29
C ILE A 111 20.66 -1.46 -2.00
N VAL A 112 19.95 -2.39 -1.38
CA VAL A 112 19.25 -2.22 -0.10
C VAL A 112 20.03 -2.96 0.98
N ARG A 113 20.35 -2.31 2.09
CA ARG A 113 21.00 -2.96 3.23
C ARG A 113 20.05 -3.06 4.42
N THR A 114 20.09 -4.22 5.05
CA THR A 114 19.29 -4.53 6.24
C THR A 114 20.13 -4.64 7.53
N SER A 115 21.42 -4.29 7.45
CA SER A 115 22.33 -4.15 8.59
C SER A 115 22.81 -2.72 8.71
N SER A 116 23.04 -2.28 9.95
CA SER A 116 23.68 -1.01 10.27
C SER A 116 25.19 -1.03 10.01
N ASP A 117 25.80 -2.22 9.90
CA ASP A 117 27.24 -2.36 9.67
C ASP A 117 27.62 -1.86 8.27
N TRP A 118 28.79 -1.22 8.19
CA TRP A 118 29.20 -0.51 6.99
C TRP A 118 29.49 -1.45 5.80
N ASP A 119 30.23 -2.54 6.01
CA ASP A 119 30.69 -3.46 4.95
C ASP A 119 29.99 -4.82 5.07
N THR A 120 28.75 -4.88 4.57
CA THR A 120 27.87 -6.06 4.64
C THR A 120 27.25 -6.41 3.31
N VAL A 121 26.62 -7.59 3.25
CA VAL A 121 25.78 -8.02 2.11
C VAL A 121 24.73 -6.94 1.80
N GLY A 122 24.63 -6.58 0.53
CA GLY A 122 23.59 -5.72 -0.01
C GLY A 122 22.61 -6.51 -0.87
N TYR A 123 21.32 -6.35 -0.61
CA TYR A 123 20.26 -6.95 -1.41
C TYR A 123 20.02 -6.08 -2.63
N THR A 124 20.39 -6.62 -3.80
CA THR A 124 20.63 -5.84 -4.99
C THR A 124 19.70 -6.25 -6.12
N ALA A 125 19.17 -5.27 -6.85
CA ALA A 125 18.52 -5.46 -8.15
C ALA A 125 19.09 -4.48 -9.17
N SER A 126 19.36 -4.99 -10.38
CA SER A 126 19.77 -4.18 -11.53
C SER A 126 18.56 -3.82 -12.38
N PHE A 127 18.53 -2.62 -12.94
CA PHE A 127 17.46 -2.13 -13.80
C PHE A 127 18.01 -1.30 -14.95
N ASP A 128 17.38 -1.41 -16.12
CA ASP A 128 17.70 -0.62 -17.30
C ASP A 128 16.89 0.68 -17.31
N THR A 129 17.42 1.69 -17.99
CA THR A 129 16.71 2.95 -18.22
C THR A 129 16.68 3.29 -19.70
N VAL A 130 15.61 3.93 -20.14
CA VAL A 130 15.50 4.53 -21.48
C VAL A 130 15.90 6.00 -21.45
N GLU A 131 16.83 6.39 -22.32
CA GLU A 131 17.37 7.75 -22.40
C GLU A 131 16.26 8.80 -22.61
N GLY A 132 16.29 9.85 -21.81
CA GLY A 132 15.41 11.01 -21.88
C GLY A 132 13.99 10.77 -21.34
N GLN A 133 13.63 9.55 -20.97
CA GLN A 133 12.25 9.19 -20.58
C GLN A 133 12.06 9.08 -19.07
N TRP A 134 11.01 9.72 -18.56
CA TRP A 134 10.52 9.47 -17.21
C TRP A 134 9.85 8.10 -17.13
N GLN A 135 10.35 7.24 -16.24
CA GLN A 135 9.96 5.83 -16.11
C GLN A 135 9.68 5.49 -14.64
N LEU A 136 8.76 4.56 -14.43
CA LEU A 136 8.52 3.94 -13.13
C LEU A 136 9.15 2.56 -13.13
N ILE A 137 10.23 2.38 -12.37
CA ILE A 137 10.94 1.10 -12.25
C ILE A 137 10.43 0.38 -11.00
N LYS A 138 9.78 -0.77 -11.16
CA LYS A 138 9.34 -1.61 -10.03
C LYS A 138 10.38 -2.70 -9.73
N LEU A 139 10.80 -2.76 -8.48
CA LEU A 139 11.77 -3.71 -7.95
C LEU A 139 11.11 -4.52 -6.82
N PRO A 140 10.51 -5.68 -7.13
CA PRO A 140 9.96 -6.57 -6.12
C PRO A 140 11.03 -7.01 -5.12
N PHE A 141 10.69 -7.12 -3.84
CA PHE A 141 11.63 -7.62 -2.83
C PHE A 141 12.11 -9.04 -3.12
N SER A 142 11.23 -9.87 -3.70
CA SER A 142 11.56 -11.22 -4.17
C SER A 142 12.59 -11.27 -5.29
N SER A 143 12.84 -10.15 -5.98
CA SER A 143 13.87 -10.05 -7.03
C SER A 143 15.25 -9.68 -6.49
N LEU A 144 15.35 -9.24 -5.23
CA LEU A 144 16.60 -8.78 -4.64
C LEU A 144 17.53 -9.95 -4.37
N ARG A 145 18.78 -9.83 -4.84
CA ARG A 145 19.81 -10.85 -4.66
C ARG A 145 20.81 -10.44 -3.57
N PRO A 146 21.20 -11.33 -2.66
CA PRO A 146 22.25 -11.03 -1.69
C PRO A 146 23.61 -10.95 -2.41
N ILE A 147 24.17 -9.75 -2.50
CA ILE A 147 25.45 -9.47 -3.16
C ILE A 147 26.45 -8.91 -2.15
N PHE A 148 27.67 -9.46 -2.14
CA PHE A 148 28.82 -8.87 -1.45
C PHE A 148 29.96 -8.67 -2.45
N ARG A 149 30.39 -7.42 -2.62
CA ARG A 149 31.49 -7.04 -3.55
C ARG A 149 31.34 -7.67 -4.95
N ALA A 150 30.17 -7.44 -5.56
CA ALA A 150 29.77 -7.94 -6.88
C ALA A 150 29.63 -9.49 -7.01
N ARG A 151 29.73 -10.24 -5.91
CA ARG A 151 29.53 -11.70 -5.89
C ARG A 151 28.22 -12.05 -5.21
N THR A 152 27.47 -12.97 -5.80
CA THR A 152 26.28 -13.54 -5.17
C THR A 152 26.71 -14.35 -3.94
N VAL A 153 25.97 -14.23 -2.84
CA VAL A 153 26.21 -14.96 -1.59
C VAL A 153 25.06 -15.96 -1.37
N PRO A 154 25.20 -17.23 -1.79
CA PRO A 154 24.09 -18.20 -1.77
C PRO A 154 23.56 -18.49 -0.36
N ASP A 155 24.45 -18.49 0.63
CA ASP A 155 24.12 -18.83 2.02
C ASP A 155 23.73 -17.59 2.87
N ALA A 156 23.50 -16.44 2.22
CA ALA A 156 23.03 -15.26 2.92
C ALA A 156 21.57 -15.44 3.41
N PRO A 157 21.18 -14.79 4.52
CA PRO A 157 19.78 -14.71 4.92
C PRO A 157 18.88 -14.17 3.79
N PRO A 158 17.57 -14.45 3.82
CA PRO A 158 16.62 -13.80 2.92
C PRO A 158 16.53 -12.29 3.21
N PHE A 159 16.07 -11.52 2.23
CA PHE A 159 15.83 -10.09 2.39
C PHE A 159 14.83 -9.84 3.52
N ASP A 160 15.22 -8.99 4.48
CA ASP A 160 14.40 -8.59 5.61
C ASP A 160 13.83 -7.18 5.39
N ALA A 161 12.56 -7.13 4.97
CA ALA A 161 11.84 -5.88 4.73
C ALA A 161 11.49 -5.11 6.02
N THR A 162 11.65 -5.70 7.22
CA THR A 162 11.35 -5.04 8.50
C THR A 162 12.46 -4.10 8.96
N ASN A 163 13.67 -4.22 8.39
CA ASN A 163 14.88 -3.62 8.94
C ASN A 163 15.74 -2.92 7.88
N ILE A 164 15.13 -2.14 6.99
CA ILE A 164 15.89 -1.44 5.93
C ILE A 164 16.67 -0.28 6.54
N ASN A 165 18.00 -0.35 6.44
CA ASN A 165 18.91 0.59 7.07
C ASN A 165 19.46 1.64 6.11
N SER A 166 19.74 1.29 4.85
CA SER A 166 20.24 2.26 3.87
C SER A 166 19.95 1.84 2.43
N LEU A 167 19.96 2.83 1.54
CA LEU A 167 19.83 2.66 0.10
C LEU A 167 21.12 3.11 -0.59
N GLN A 168 21.44 2.47 -1.70
CA GLN A 168 22.57 2.83 -2.54
C GLN A 168 22.21 2.69 -4.01
N LEU A 169 22.57 3.69 -4.81
CA LEU A 169 22.53 3.64 -6.27
C LEU A 169 23.94 3.45 -6.80
N MET A 170 24.10 2.59 -7.80
CA MET A 170 25.41 2.29 -8.39
C MET A 170 25.31 2.21 -9.90
N TYR A 171 26.30 2.81 -10.56
CA TYR A 171 26.59 2.60 -11.96
C TYR A 171 27.97 1.96 -12.08
N SER A 172 28.06 0.81 -12.75
CA SER A 172 29.29 0.01 -12.73
C SER A 172 29.48 -0.80 -14.01
N LYS A 173 30.75 -1.00 -14.39
CA LYS A 173 31.22 -1.87 -15.48
C LYS A 173 30.79 -3.32 -15.32
N PHE A 174 30.77 -3.81 -14.09
CA PHE A 174 30.45 -5.21 -13.81
C PHE A 174 29.01 -5.36 -13.35
N GLU A 175 28.36 -6.42 -13.78
CA GLU A 175 27.17 -7.01 -13.19
C GLU A 175 27.55 -8.05 -12.13
N TYR A 176 26.62 -8.89 -11.73
CA TYR A 176 26.85 -9.98 -10.77
C TYR A 176 27.86 -11.00 -11.30
N ASP A 177 28.68 -11.53 -10.41
CA ASP A 177 29.54 -12.69 -10.62
C ASP A 177 30.53 -12.52 -11.78
N GLY A 178 31.01 -11.29 -11.98
CA GLY A 178 32.03 -10.94 -12.99
C GLY A 178 31.48 -10.72 -14.41
N LYS A 179 30.15 -10.79 -14.59
CA LYS A 179 29.52 -10.42 -15.87
C LYS A 179 29.73 -8.93 -16.16
N LEU A 180 29.69 -8.54 -17.42
CA LEU A 180 29.77 -7.13 -17.81
C LEU A 180 28.37 -6.50 -17.86
N ASN A 181 28.29 -5.23 -17.50
CA ASN A 181 27.12 -4.40 -17.71
C ASN A 181 27.01 -4.07 -19.21
N PRO A 182 25.95 -4.51 -19.90
CA PRO A 182 25.83 -4.40 -21.35
C PRO A 182 25.70 -2.96 -21.86
N THR A 183 25.26 -2.02 -21.02
CA THR A 183 25.09 -0.63 -21.40
C THR A 183 26.22 0.26 -20.87
N PHE A 184 27.27 -0.31 -20.27
CA PHE A 184 28.31 0.50 -19.63
C PHE A 184 29.13 1.27 -20.66
N THR A 185 29.27 2.57 -20.40
CA THR A 185 30.14 3.50 -21.10
C THR A 185 30.92 4.35 -20.10
N GLU A 186 32.18 4.65 -20.40
CA GLU A 186 32.96 5.63 -19.64
C GLU A 186 32.50 7.05 -19.94
N GLY A 187 32.70 7.94 -18.97
CA GLY A 187 32.37 9.36 -19.11
C GLY A 187 31.26 9.82 -18.18
N PRO A 188 30.63 10.96 -18.50
CA PRO A 188 29.61 11.56 -17.66
C PRO A 188 28.30 10.76 -17.72
N PHE A 189 27.60 10.69 -16.60
CA PHE A 189 26.24 10.16 -16.50
C PHE A 189 25.41 11.04 -15.57
N GLU A 190 24.09 11.01 -15.75
CA GLU A 190 23.14 11.74 -14.90
C GLU A 190 21.81 11.00 -14.82
N LEU A 191 21.42 10.63 -13.61
CA LEU A 191 20.17 9.92 -13.32
C LEU A 191 19.31 10.76 -12.36
N PRO A 192 18.39 11.59 -12.89
CA PRO A 192 17.37 12.24 -12.09
C PRO A 192 16.41 11.20 -11.47
N LEU A 193 16.30 11.21 -10.15
CA LEU A 193 15.43 10.38 -9.34
C LEU A 193 14.42 11.26 -8.60
N SER A 194 13.16 11.18 -9.01
CA SER A 194 12.08 11.96 -8.42
C SER A 194 11.58 11.35 -7.12
N THR A 195 11.31 10.04 -7.09
CA THR A 195 10.81 9.35 -5.90
C THR A 195 11.34 7.93 -5.75
N ILE A 196 11.42 7.48 -4.50
CA ILE A 196 11.46 6.06 -4.11
C ILE A 196 10.26 5.83 -3.20
N ARG A 197 9.36 4.91 -3.56
CA ARG A 197 8.21 4.50 -2.74
C ARG A 197 8.21 2.99 -2.55
N ALA A 198 7.69 2.51 -1.42
CA ALA A 198 7.29 1.12 -1.28
C ALA A 198 5.92 0.92 -1.93
N TYR A 199 5.68 -0.19 -2.63
CA TYR A 199 4.39 -0.45 -3.29
C TYR A 199 3.79 -1.79 -2.89
N ILE A 200 2.46 -1.90 -3.00
CA ILE A 200 1.73 -3.18 -2.90
C ILE A 200 1.43 -3.65 -4.33
N GLN A 201 1.71 -4.91 -4.63
CA GLN A 201 1.49 -5.49 -5.94
C GLN A 201 -0.02 -5.64 -6.21
N GLU A 202 -0.46 -5.19 -7.39
CA GLU A 202 -1.84 -5.39 -7.83
C GLU A 202 -2.05 -6.85 -8.29
N PRO A 203 -3.25 -7.44 -8.09
CA PRO A 203 -4.43 -6.82 -7.46
C PRO A 203 -4.34 -6.76 -5.92
N ILE A 204 -4.66 -5.60 -5.32
CA ILE A 204 -4.58 -5.40 -3.87
C ILE A 204 -5.87 -5.90 -3.19
N SER A 205 -5.72 -6.77 -2.18
CA SER A 205 -6.82 -7.14 -1.28
C SER A 205 -6.91 -6.18 -0.07
N PRO A 206 -8.07 -6.07 0.60
CA PRO A 206 -8.22 -5.35 1.85
C PRO A 206 -7.16 -5.72 2.89
N ARG A 207 -6.59 -4.71 3.53
CA ARG A 207 -5.66 -4.81 4.66
C ARG A 207 -6.33 -4.47 6.00
N PHE A 208 -7.57 -3.98 5.95
CA PHE A 208 -8.39 -3.68 7.11
C PHE A 208 -9.87 -3.99 6.82
N VAL A 209 -10.49 -4.86 7.60
CA VAL A 209 -11.94 -5.10 7.53
C VAL A 209 -12.62 -4.52 8.76
N HIS A 210 -13.58 -3.62 8.54
CA HIS A 210 -14.32 -2.95 9.60
C HIS A 210 -15.78 -3.39 9.65
N VAL A 211 -16.19 -4.00 10.76
CA VAL A 211 -17.61 -4.27 11.03
C VAL A 211 -18.25 -3.03 11.63
N SER A 212 -19.07 -2.37 10.82
CA SER A 212 -19.83 -1.18 11.20
C SER A 212 -21.26 -1.57 11.63
N SER A 213 -22.30 -1.00 11.01
CA SER A 213 -23.71 -1.33 11.19
C SER A 213 -24.49 -0.83 9.99
N ALA A 214 -25.50 -1.58 9.54
CA ALA A 214 -26.53 -0.98 8.69
C ALA A 214 -27.26 0.10 9.49
N GLY A 215 -27.73 1.14 8.81
CA GLY A 215 -28.44 2.27 9.38
C GLY A 215 -27.58 3.47 9.75
N VAL A 216 -26.26 3.44 9.54
CA VAL A 216 -25.35 4.52 9.97
C VAL A 216 -25.59 5.87 9.30
N THR A 217 -26.18 5.91 8.10
CA THR A 217 -26.53 7.18 7.42
C THR A 217 -28.00 7.56 7.58
N ARG A 218 -28.83 6.68 8.15
CA ARG A 218 -30.29 6.86 8.22
C ARG A 218 -30.79 7.88 9.24
N PRO A 219 -30.19 8.06 10.43
CA PRO A 219 -30.69 9.03 11.42
C PRO A 219 -30.83 10.44 10.85
N ASP A 220 -29.92 10.82 9.96
CA ASP A 220 -29.84 12.17 9.38
C ASP A 220 -30.34 12.21 7.92
N ARG A 221 -30.88 11.10 7.39
CA ARG A 221 -31.30 10.99 5.98
C ARG A 221 -32.58 11.80 5.71
N PRO A 222 -32.53 12.81 4.81
CA PRO A 222 -33.70 13.62 4.49
C PRO A 222 -34.87 12.78 3.95
N GLY A 223 -36.09 13.09 4.40
CA GLY A 223 -37.31 12.43 3.93
C GLY A 223 -37.54 11.00 4.45
N LEU A 224 -36.67 10.49 5.33
CA LEU A 224 -36.83 9.16 5.92
C LEU A 224 -37.87 9.20 7.06
N ASP A 225 -38.90 8.34 6.97
CA ASP A 225 -39.85 8.13 8.05
C ASP A 225 -39.18 7.36 9.19
N LEU A 226 -38.67 8.09 10.18
CA LEU A 226 -37.98 7.52 11.35
C LEU A 226 -38.87 6.55 12.13
N THR A 227 -40.19 6.74 12.17
CA THR A 227 -41.08 5.90 12.99
C THR A 227 -41.07 4.43 12.55
N LYS A 228 -40.78 4.19 11.26
CA LYS A 228 -40.68 2.86 10.63
C LYS A 228 -39.27 2.27 10.65
N GLN A 229 -38.28 3.00 11.18
CA GLN A 229 -36.90 2.52 11.22
C GLN A 229 -36.64 1.60 12.43
N PRO A 230 -35.58 0.79 12.39
CA PRO A 230 -35.16 0.00 13.55
C PRO A 230 -34.86 0.87 14.78
N PRO A 231 -34.95 0.32 16.01
CA PRO A 231 -34.69 1.07 17.25
C PRO A 231 -33.35 1.80 17.26
N ALA A 232 -32.28 1.18 16.75
CA ALA A 232 -30.95 1.80 16.69
C ALA A 232 -30.92 3.11 15.88
N VAL A 233 -31.72 3.21 14.82
CA VAL A 233 -31.82 4.42 13.99
C VAL A 233 -32.72 5.45 14.66
N ARG A 234 -33.89 5.01 15.16
CA ARG A 234 -34.87 5.87 15.84
C ARG A 234 -34.35 6.52 17.11
N LEU A 235 -33.64 5.72 17.91
CA LEU A 235 -33.18 6.07 19.24
C LEU A 235 -31.69 6.41 19.23
N ASN A 236 -31.14 6.79 18.08
CA ASN A 236 -29.69 7.01 17.96
C ASN A 236 -29.19 8.05 18.97
N LYS A 237 -29.98 9.10 19.26
CA LYS A 237 -29.64 10.12 20.26
C LYS A 237 -29.65 9.55 21.68
N GLU A 238 -30.65 8.73 22.02
CA GLU A 238 -30.78 8.06 23.31
C GLU A 238 -29.74 6.95 23.50
N LEU A 239 -29.19 6.42 22.41
CA LEU A 239 -28.08 5.47 22.37
C LEU A 239 -26.73 6.18 22.19
N ASP A 240 -26.61 7.41 22.71
CA ASP A 240 -25.38 8.22 22.71
C ASP A 240 -24.73 8.38 21.33
N PHE A 241 -25.55 8.50 20.29
CA PHE A 241 -25.14 8.69 18.90
C PHE A 241 -24.26 7.56 18.34
N ILE A 242 -24.49 6.32 18.78
CA ILE A 242 -23.69 5.16 18.38
C ILE A 242 -23.53 5.01 16.86
N LEU A 243 -24.60 5.22 16.08
CA LEU A 243 -24.54 5.12 14.62
C LEU A 243 -23.75 6.27 13.99
N THR A 244 -23.86 7.47 14.56
CA THR A 244 -23.09 8.64 14.13
C THR A 244 -21.59 8.41 14.36
N TYR A 245 -21.21 7.83 15.50
CA TYR A 245 -19.80 7.51 15.77
C TYR A 245 -19.28 6.35 14.93
N LYS A 246 -20.12 5.36 14.61
CA LYS A 246 -19.78 4.31 13.62
C LYS A 246 -19.52 4.93 12.25
N LEU A 247 -20.39 5.83 11.76
CA LEU A 247 -20.17 6.53 10.49
C LEU A 247 -18.87 7.34 10.48
N LYS A 248 -18.59 8.11 11.54
CA LYS A 248 -17.31 8.81 11.69
C LYS A 248 -16.12 7.85 11.70
N GLY A 249 -16.27 6.67 12.30
CA GLY A 249 -15.26 5.62 12.27
C GLY A 249 -14.99 5.10 10.86
N GLU A 250 -16.05 4.87 10.08
CA GLU A 250 -15.91 4.52 8.67
C GLU A 250 -15.17 5.60 7.90
N ASP A 251 -15.54 6.87 8.04
CA ASP A 251 -14.91 8.00 7.34
C ASP A 251 -13.41 8.08 7.61
N VAL A 252 -13.00 7.95 8.88
CA VAL A 252 -11.58 7.91 9.27
C VAL A 252 -10.81 6.77 8.59
N LEU A 253 -11.44 5.60 8.40
CA LEU A 253 -10.82 4.50 7.66
C LEU A 253 -10.73 4.80 6.17
N ARG A 254 -11.78 5.37 5.55
CA ARG A 254 -11.75 5.73 4.12
C ARG A 254 -10.66 6.74 3.79
N GLU A 255 -10.47 7.72 4.66
CA GLU A 255 -9.47 8.79 4.53
C GLU A 255 -8.04 8.32 4.86
N SER A 256 -7.87 7.11 5.40
CA SER A 256 -6.57 6.63 5.89
C SER A 256 -5.58 6.21 4.80
N GLY A 257 -6.06 5.96 3.57
CA GLY A 257 -5.27 5.37 2.49
C GLY A 257 -5.01 3.87 2.65
N ILE A 258 -5.46 3.23 3.72
CA ILE A 258 -5.37 1.78 3.93
C ILE A 258 -6.41 1.08 3.04
N PRO A 259 -6.04 0.09 2.21
CA PRO A 259 -7.00 -0.72 1.48
C PRO A 259 -7.97 -1.40 2.45
N TYR A 260 -9.28 -1.20 2.29
CA TYR A 260 -10.24 -1.61 3.32
C TYR A 260 -11.49 -2.32 2.76
N THR A 261 -12.25 -2.93 3.67
CA THR A 261 -13.66 -3.28 3.46
C THR A 261 -14.48 -2.86 4.67
N ILE A 262 -15.63 -2.22 4.44
CA ILE A 262 -16.59 -1.90 5.51
C ILE A 262 -17.83 -2.79 5.34
N VAL A 263 -18.06 -3.64 6.33
CA VAL A 263 -19.23 -4.53 6.39
C VAL A 263 -20.25 -3.93 7.34
N ARG A 264 -21.45 -3.64 6.84
CA ARG A 264 -22.58 -3.10 7.61
C ARG A 264 -23.65 -4.18 7.81
N PRO A 265 -23.49 -5.08 8.79
CA PRO A 265 -24.49 -6.09 9.03
C PRO A 265 -25.82 -5.44 9.43
N CYS A 266 -26.92 -6.04 8.97
CA CYS A 266 -28.24 -5.83 9.57
C CYS A 266 -28.29 -6.43 10.99
N ALA A 267 -29.47 -6.55 11.61
CA ALA A 267 -29.58 -6.98 13.01
C ALA A 267 -28.92 -8.36 13.25
N LEU A 268 -28.00 -8.42 14.20
CA LEU A 268 -27.21 -9.63 14.47
C LEU A 268 -28.01 -10.68 15.26
N THR A 269 -27.94 -11.94 14.83
CA THR A 269 -28.54 -13.10 15.51
C THR A 269 -27.49 -14.15 15.88
N GLU A 270 -27.85 -15.05 16.79
CA GLU A 270 -27.09 -16.26 17.17
C GLU A 270 -27.49 -17.48 16.31
N GLU A 271 -28.22 -17.26 15.22
CA GLU A 271 -28.57 -18.33 14.28
C GLU A 271 -27.31 -18.84 13.57
N PRO A 272 -27.29 -20.10 13.11
CA PRO A 272 -26.16 -20.61 12.33
C PRO A 272 -25.98 -19.85 11.00
N ALA A 273 -24.75 -19.82 10.49
CA ALA A 273 -24.50 -19.42 9.11
C ALA A 273 -25.10 -20.44 8.12
N GLY A 274 -25.37 -20.00 6.89
CA GLY A 274 -25.86 -20.89 5.83
C GLY A 274 -27.04 -20.34 5.03
N ALA A 275 -27.81 -19.41 5.59
CA ALA A 275 -28.90 -18.78 4.86
C ALA A 275 -28.39 -17.97 3.65
N ASP A 276 -29.18 -17.90 2.58
CA ASP A 276 -28.84 -17.03 1.44
C ASP A 276 -28.80 -15.56 1.88
N LEU A 277 -27.96 -14.79 1.17
CA LEU A 277 -27.62 -13.43 1.55
C LEU A 277 -28.04 -12.42 0.49
N ILE A 278 -28.33 -11.22 0.96
CA ILE A 278 -28.50 -10.03 0.14
C ILE A 278 -27.43 -9.04 0.57
N PHE A 279 -26.57 -8.66 -0.38
CA PHE A 279 -25.66 -7.54 -0.28
C PHE A 279 -26.29 -6.35 -0.99
N ASP A 280 -26.21 -5.17 -0.39
CA ASP A 280 -26.66 -3.93 -1.01
C ASP A 280 -25.73 -2.78 -0.60
N GLN A 281 -25.90 -1.61 -1.21
CA GLN A 281 -25.16 -0.41 -0.86
C GLN A 281 -26.09 0.79 -0.73
N GLY A 282 -25.62 1.82 -0.03
CA GLY A 282 -26.36 3.07 0.15
C GLY A 282 -27.30 3.07 1.35
N ASP A 283 -27.19 2.07 2.22
CA ASP A 283 -27.91 1.98 3.48
C ASP A 283 -29.42 1.89 3.31
N ASN A 284 -29.86 0.98 2.44
CA ASN A 284 -31.25 0.87 2.00
C ASN A 284 -32.00 -0.36 2.57
N ILE A 285 -31.30 -1.37 3.06
CA ILE A 285 -31.90 -2.65 3.47
C ILE A 285 -32.04 -2.81 4.99
N THR A 286 -33.12 -3.46 5.44
CA THR A 286 -33.29 -3.94 6.82
C THR A 286 -33.49 -5.45 6.84
N GLY A 287 -33.12 -6.07 7.96
CA GLY A 287 -33.31 -7.49 8.18
C GLY A 287 -32.46 -7.98 9.34
N LYS A 288 -32.08 -9.25 9.28
CA LYS A 288 -31.17 -9.89 10.24
C LYS A 288 -30.06 -10.64 9.53
N ILE A 289 -28.99 -10.98 10.27
CA ILE A 289 -27.92 -11.86 9.81
C ILE A 289 -27.25 -12.53 11.00
N SER A 290 -26.80 -13.76 10.81
CA SER A 290 -25.99 -14.49 11.79
C SER A 290 -24.64 -13.80 12.03
N ARG A 291 -24.19 -13.77 13.29
CA ARG A 291 -22.82 -13.37 13.64
C ARG A 291 -21.76 -14.26 12.98
N GLU A 292 -22.05 -15.55 12.87
CA GLU A 292 -21.16 -16.51 12.22
C GLU A 292 -20.98 -16.17 10.73
N GLU A 293 -22.07 -15.82 10.04
CA GLU A 293 -22.02 -15.43 8.64
C GLU A 293 -21.23 -14.13 8.43
N VAL A 294 -21.40 -13.13 9.31
CA VAL A 294 -20.61 -11.89 9.27
C VAL A 294 -19.11 -12.18 9.45
N ALA A 295 -18.74 -13.10 10.33
CA ALA A 295 -17.35 -13.50 10.51
C ALA A 295 -16.76 -14.11 9.23
N ARG A 296 -17.51 -15.01 8.57
CA ARG A 296 -17.09 -15.62 7.28
C ARG A 296 -16.89 -14.56 6.18
N ILE A 297 -17.82 -13.61 6.06
CA ILE A 297 -17.70 -12.48 5.13
C ILE A 297 -16.43 -11.66 5.40
N CYS A 298 -16.12 -11.38 6.67
CA CYS A 298 -14.94 -10.60 7.03
C CYS A 298 -13.63 -11.30 6.64
N VAL A 299 -13.55 -12.62 6.85
CA VAL A 299 -12.38 -13.42 6.47
C VAL A 299 -12.25 -13.49 4.95
N ALA A 300 -13.37 -13.75 4.24
CA ALA A 300 -13.37 -13.80 2.78
C ALA A 300 -12.94 -12.47 2.15
N ALA A 301 -13.39 -11.34 2.70
CA ALA A 301 -13.01 -10.01 2.22
C ALA A 301 -11.49 -9.78 2.25
N LEU A 302 -10.76 -10.26 3.27
CA LEU A 302 -9.29 -10.11 3.35
C LEU A 302 -8.55 -10.80 2.19
N GLY A 303 -9.14 -11.85 1.61
CA GLY A 303 -8.55 -12.60 0.50
C GLY A 303 -9.03 -12.14 -0.89
N SER A 304 -9.94 -11.17 -0.96
CA SER A 304 -10.64 -10.79 -2.18
C SER A 304 -10.30 -9.36 -2.62
N PRO A 305 -9.60 -9.16 -3.74
CA PRO A 305 -9.43 -7.84 -4.32
C PRO A 305 -10.75 -7.17 -4.71
N ASP A 306 -11.79 -7.94 -5.03
CA ASP A 306 -13.11 -7.41 -5.36
C ASP A 306 -13.81 -6.76 -4.14
N ALA A 307 -13.39 -7.11 -2.92
CA ALA A 307 -13.84 -6.49 -1.68
C ALA A 307 -13.10 -5.19 -1.33
N ARG A 308 -12.04 -4.82 -2.08
CA ARG A 308 -11.25 -3.62 -1.86
C ARG A 308 -12.10 -2.36 -2.02
N ASP A 309 -11.99 -1.48 -1.04
CA ASP A 309 -12.61 -0.15 -0.96
C ASP A 309 -14.15 -0.19 -1.11
N LYS A 310 -14.75 -1.31 -0.71
CA LYS A 310 -16.21 -1.49 -0.69
C LYS A 310 -16.78 -1.18 0.69
N THR A 311 -17.93 -0.51 0.68
CA THR A 311 -18.84 -0.38 1.83
C THR A 311 -20.16 -1.01 1.42
N PHE A 312 -20.69 -1.95 2.20
CA PHE A 312 -21.95 -2.61 1.87
C PHE A 312 -22.74 -3.02 3.10
N GLU A 313 -24.06 -3.01 2.97
CA GLU A 313 -24.96 -3.66 3.91
C GLU A 313 -25.17 -5.12 3.55
N VAL A 314 -25.38 -5.97 4.56
CA VAL A 314 -25.64 -7.38 4.34
C VAL A 314 -26.72 -7.91 5.28
N LYS A 315 -27.61 -8.75 4.74
CA LYS A 315 -28.66 -9.45 5.48
C LYS A 315 -28.90 -10.86 4.94
N SER A 316 -29.55 -11.69 5.74
CA SER A 316 -30.17 -12.93 5.29
C SER A 316 -31.45 -12.65 4.49
N VAL A 317 -31.77 -13.54 3.55
CA VAL A 317 -33.09 -13.58 2.91
C VAL A 317 -34.21 -13.97 3.88
N VAL A 318 -33.87 -14.64 5.00
CA VAL A 318 -34.85 -15.12 5.97
C VAL A 318 -35.46 -13.94 6.74
N PRO A 319 -36.80 -13.80 6.77
CA PRO A 319 -37.47 -12.74 7.50
C PRO A 319 -37.11 -12.73 8.98
N PHE A 320 -37.12 -11.55 9.60
CA PHE A 320 -36.78 -11.40 11.02
C PHE A 320 -37.68 -12.27 11.94
N SER A 321 -38.93 -12.50 11.56
CA SER A 321 -39.93 -13.27 12.30
C SER A 321 -39.73 -14.80 12.25
N GLU A 322 -38.87 -15.32 11.38
CA GLU A 322 -38.74 -16.76 11.14
C GLU A 322 -37.33 -17.24 11.50
N PRO A 323 -37.16 -18.27 12.35
CA PRO A 323 -35.82 -18.75 12.70
C PRO A 323 -35.14 -19.43 11.52
N PHE A 324 -33.84 -19.20 11.34
CA PHE A 324 -33.02 -20.02 10.44
C PHE A 324 -32.38 -21.18 11.21
N THR A 325 -32.48 -22.39 10.66
CA THR A 325 -31.87 -23.60 11.23
C THR A 325 -31.14 -24.36 10.14
N VAL A 326 -30.11 -25.12 10.52
CA VAL A 326 -29.32 -25.96 9.62
C VAL A 326 -29.63 -27.42 9.91
N ASP A 327 -29.94 -28.17 8.87
CA ASP A 327 -29.99 -29.63 8.92
C ASP A 327 -28.55 -30.20 9.01
N PRO A 328 -28.15 -30.86 10.11
CA PRO A 328 -26.81 -31.41 10.25
C PRO A 328 -26.49 -32.51 9.23
N GLU A 329 -27.50 -33.22 8.70
CA GLU A 329 -27.32 -34.28 7.70
C GLU A 329 -27.15 -33.71 6.29
N ASN A 330 -27.63 -32.48 6.06
CA ASN A 330 -27.54 -31.78 4.78
C ASN A 330 -27.26 -30.28 4.98
N PRO A 331 -26.04 -29.92 5.42
CA PRO A 331 -25.70 -28.53 5.68
C PRO A 331 -25.65 -27.72 4.37
N PRO A 332 -25.97 -26.41 4.41
CA PRO A 332 -25.80 -25.53 3.27
C PRO A 332 -24.35 -25.56 2.74
N PRO A 333 -24.15 -25.48 1.41
CA PRO A 333 -22.81 -25.42 0.86
C PRO A 333 -22.06 -24.17 1.32
N GLU A 334 -20.73 -24.23 1.28
CA GLU A 334 -19.90 -23.05 1.49
C GLU A 334 -20.19 -22.01 0.40
N LYS A 335 -20.27 -20.73 0.81
CA LYS A 335 -20.58 -19.63 -0.10
C LYS A 335 -19.30 -19.09 -0.71
N ASP A 336 -19.31 -18.89 -2.03
CA ASP A 336 -18.34 -18.04 -2.70
C ASP A 336 -18.75 -16.57 -2.53
N TYR A 337 -18.10 -15.87 -1.59
CA TYR A 337 -18.40 -14.47 -1.31
C TYR A 337 -17.95 -13.52 -2.44
N ASP A 338 -17.01 -13.94 -3.31
CA ASP A 338 -16.54 -13.09 -4.42
C ASP A 338 -17.64 -12.78 -5.41
N VAL A 339 -18.59 -13.71 -5.59
CA VAL A 339 -19.79 -13.48 -6.43
C VAL A 339 -20.55 -12.24 -5.94
N TYR A 340 -20.63 -12.01 -4.63
CA TYR A 340 -21.28 -10.83 -4.05
C TYR A 340 -20.39 -9.60 -4.13
N PHE A 341 -19.09 -9.72 -3.80
CA PHE A 341 -18.17 -8.58 -3.81
C PHE A 341 -18.07 -7.93 -5.20
N LYS A 342 -18.06 -8.75 -6.26
CA LYS A 342 -18.03 -8.28 -7.67
C LYS A 342 -19.24 -7.42 -8.06
N THR A 343 -20.37 -7.54 -7.36
CA THR A 343 -21.56 -6.71 -7.62
C THR A 343 -21.48 -5.31 -7.01
N LEU A 344 -20.53 -5.10 -6.09
CA LEU A 344 -20.40 -3.87 -5.32
C LEU A 344 -19.53 -2.83 -6.04
N LYS A 345 -19.86 -1.56 -5.86
CA LYS A 345 -19.13 -0.41 -6.41
C LYS A 345 -18.35 0.31 -5.32
N GLU A 346 -17.22 0.88 -5.70
CA GLU A 346 -16.47 1.79 -4.82
C GLU A 346 -17.27 3.08 -4.61
N GLY A 347 -17.07 3.73 -3.46
CA GLY A 347 -17.63 5.06 -3.18
C GLY A 347 -19.12 5.13 -2.86
N ILE A 348 -19.89 4.03 -2.90
CA ILE A 348 -21.30 4.04 -2.50
C ILE A 348 -21.42 3.85 -0.99
N THR A 349 -21.88 4.88 -0.27
CA THR A 349 -21.90 4.87 1.21
C THR A 349 -23.26 5.22 1.81
N GLY A 350 -24.18 5.80 1.04
CA GLY A 350 -25.44 6.37 1.50
C GLY A 350 -25.30 7.81 2.01
N LYS A 351 -24.07 8.34 2.16
CA LYS A 351 -23.84 9.76 2.49
C LYS A 351 -24.19 10.68 1.33
N GLU A 352 -24.22 10.16 0.11
CA GLU A 352 -24.56 10.92 -1.10
C GLU A 352 -25.99 11.53 -1.01
N LEU A 353 -26.87 10.90 -0.23
CA LEU A 353 -28.23 11.38 0.02
C LEU A 353 -28.32 12.40 1.17
N LEU A 354 -27.29 12.51 2.01
CA LEU A 354 -27.16 13.57 3.02
C LEU A 354 -26.73 14.89 2.36
N GLU A 355 -25.92 14.80 1.31
CA GLU A 355 -25.32 15.94 0.62
C GLU A 355 -26.21 16.52 -0.51
N ALA A 356 -27.24 15.77 -0.93
CA ALA A 356 -28.13 16.16 -2.04
C ALA A 356 -29.15 17.28 -1.73
N VAL A 357 -29.02 18.00 -0.60
CA VAL A 357 -29.86 19.16 -0.30
C VAL A 357 -29.18 20.42 -0.87
N PRO A 358 -29.79 21.14 -1.84
CA PRO A 358 -29.24 22.42 -2.27
C PRO A 358 -29.28 23.40 -1.11
N LEU A 359 -28.20 24.18 -0.94
CA LEU A 359 -28.25 25.44 -0.20
C LEU A 359 -29.46 26.22 -0.70
N LYS A 360 -30.48 26.38 0.15
CA LYS A 360 -31.55 27.36 -0.11
C LYS A 360 -30.87 28.73 -0.16
N ALA A 361 -30.94 29.35 -1.34
CA ALA A 361 -30.46 30.70 -1.62
C ALA A 361 -31.13 31.75 -0.72
#